data_AF-A0A5N9ASW6-F1
#
_entry.id   AF-A0A5N9ASW6-F1
#
_cell.length_a   1.000
_cell.length_b   1.000
_cell.length_c   1.000
_cell.angle_alpha   90.00
_cell.angle_beta   90.00
_cell.angle_gamma   90.00
#
_symmetry.space_group_name_H-M   'P 1'
#
loop_
_entity.id
_entity.type
_entity.pdbx_description
1 polymer ?
#
loop_
_entity_poly.entity_id
_entity_poly.type
_entity_poly.pdbx_seq_one_letter_code
_entity_poly.pdbx_strand_id
1 'polypeptide(L)'
;MGYNYSIPQTYTPLPTYTPYPTSTPVPPPSEEIRVQTVLVTTTPSPEPFFASSTKAVWNAYSDPEFYENVFVEVKGLPLPYVREKFDPAVGLKSPTVESVLLDGTPVFIGGEGPTTILMVLAHWCPHCRNEVRELTKHFNDEGLPETVRIMSLATAI
;
A
#
# COMPACT_ATOMS: atom_id res chain seq x y z
N MET A 1 -52.55 1.79 37.03
CA MET A 1 -51.27 2.29 36.49
C MET A 1 -50.68 1.16 35.67
N GLY A 2 -50.77 1.22 34.34
CA GLY A 2 -50.25 0.18 33.45
C GLY A 2 -49.00 0.68 32.73
N TYR A 3 -47.91 -0.07 32.81
CA TYR A 3 -46.66 0.24 32.12
C TYR A 3 -46.76 -0.24 30.67
N ASN A 4 -46.56 0.68 29.72
CA ASN A 4 -46.59 0.40 28.29
C ASN A 4 -45.16 0.05 27.86
N TYR A 5 -44.90 -1.23 27.57
CA TYR A 5 -43.60 -1.67 27.07
C TYR A 5 -43.57 -1.57 25.55
N SER A 6 -42.78 -0.65 25.01
CA SER A 6 -42.51 -0.55 23.57
C SER A 6 -41.45 -1.57 23.16
N ILE A 7 -41.79 -2.43 22.18
CA ILE A 7 -40.89 -3.44 21.61
C ILE A 7 -39.86 -2.73 20.70
N PRO A 8 -38.54 -2.99 20.83
CA PRO A 8 -37.55 -2.43 19.93
C PRO A 8 -37.67 -3.02 18.51
N GLN A 9 -37.62 -2.15 17.50
CA GLN A 9 -37.63 -2.54 16.10
C GLN A 9 -36.41 -3.40 15.78
N THR A 10 -36.63 -4.61 15.27
CA THR A 10 -35.55 -5.51 14.83
C THR A 10 -35.04 -5.03 13.48
N TYR A 11 -33.77 -4.64 13.42
CA TYR A 11 -33.11 -4.26 12.17
C TYR A 11 -32.77 -5.51 11.36
N THR A 12 -33.31 -5.61 10.15
CA THR A 12 -32.93 -6.65 9.17
C THR A 12 -31.93 -6.05 8.18
N PRO A 13 -30.67 -6.49 8.14
CA PRO A 13 -29.69 -5.97 7.17
C PRO A 13 -30.09 -6.35 5.74
N LEU A 14 -29.88 -5.43 4.80
CA LEU A 14 -30.06 -5.68 3.36
C LEU A 14 -29.06 -6.73 2.86
N PRO A 15 -29.44 -7.61 1.91
CA PRO A 15 -28.53 -8.61 1.39
C PRO A 15 -27.33 -7.97 0.69
N THR A 16 -26.12 -8.33 1.13
CA THR A 16 -24.87 -7.90 0.51
C THR A 16 -24.66 -8.68 -0.79
N TYR A 17 -24.59 -7.97 -1.92
CA TYR A 17 -24.20 -8.56 -3.20
C TYR A 17 -22.69 -8.78 -3.24
N THR A 18 -22.25 -10.03 -3.35
CA THR A 18 -20.84 -10.39 -3.57
C THR A 18 -20.63 -10.62 -5.06
N PRO A 19 -19.81 -9.81 -5.77
CA PRO A 19 -19.49 -10.10 -7.16
C PRO A 19 -18.68 -11.40 -7.27
N TYR A 20 -18.89 -12.14 -8.37
CA TYR A 20 -18.10 -13.33 -8.68
C TYR A 20 -16.62 -12.99 -8.87
N PRO A 21 -15.69 -13.90 -8.51
CA PRO A 21 -14.27 -13.67 -8.70
C PRO A 21 -13.92 -13.51 -10.18
N THR A 22 -13.20 -12.43 -10.50
CA THR A 22 -12.62 -12.22 -11.82
C THR A 22 -11.36 -13.09 -11.94
N SER A 23 -11.34 -14.03 -12.89
CA SER A 23 -10.16 -14.83 -13.18
C SER A 23 -9.20 -14.06 -14.07
N THR A 24 -8.00 -13.77 -13.57
CA THR A 24 -6.89 -13.25 -14.39
C THR A 24 -6.18 -14.43 -15.07
N PRO A 25 -6.00 -14.44 -16.41
CA PRO A 25 -5.27 -15.50 -17.09
C PRO A 25 -3.80 -15.51 -16.68
N VAL A 26 -3.23 -16.70 -16.48
CA VAL A 26 -1.79 -16.88 -16.24
C VAL A 26 -1.03 -16.67 -17.55
N PRO A 27 0.02 -15.82 -17.59
CA PRO A 27 0.83 -15.66 -18.79
C PRO A 27 1.61 -16.96 -19.10
N PRO A 28 1.86 -17.27 -20.39
CA PRO A 28 2.66 -18.43 -20.77
C PRO A 28 4.12 -18.27 -20.28
N PRO A 29 4.82 -19.38 -19.98
CA PRO A 29 6.21 -19.32 -19.56
C PRO A 29 7.09 -18.78 -20.70
N SER A 30 7.86 -17.73 -20.41
CA SER A 30 8.86 -17.16 -21.32
C SER A 30 10.06 -18.13 -21.43
N GLU A 31 10.51 -18.40 -22.66
CA GLU A 31 11.74 -19.17 -22.92
C GLU A 31 12.96 -18.57 -22.19
N GLU A 32 13.84 -19.45 -21.70
CA GLU A 32 15.03 -19.13 -20.92
C GLU A 32 15.93 -18.08 -21.60
N ILE A 33 16.06 -16.91 -20.98
CA ILE A 33 17.03 -15.89 -21.38
C ILE A 33 18.41 -16.35 -20.92
N ARG A 34 19.24 -16.81 -21.87
CA ARG A 34 20.64 -17.15 -21.64
C ARG A 34 21.49 -15.88 -21.54
N VAL A 35 21.91 -15.53 -20.33
CA VAL A 35 22.82 -14.39 -20.08
C VAL A 35 24.25 -14.77 -20.44
N GLN A 36 24.86 -14.07 -21.40
CA GLN A 36 26.31 -14.15 -21.66
C GLN A 36 27.05 -13.26 -20.66
N THR A 37 27.99 -13.86 -19.93
CA THR A 37 28.86 -13.14 -18.99
C THR A 37 29.95 -12.39 -19.77
N VAL A 38 29.84 -11.06 -19.83
CA VAL A 38 30.95 -10.20 -20.28
C VAL A 38 31.62 -9.64 -19.03
N LEU A 39 32.90 -9.93 -18.81
CA LEU A 39 33.70 -9.26 -17.78
C LEU A 39 33.93 -7.81 -18.23
N VAL A 40 33.31 -6.87 -17.54
CA VAL A 40 33.59 -5.43 -17.67
C VAL A 40 34.53 -5.02 -16.55
N THR A 41 35.72 -4.56 -16.91
CA THR A 41 36.72 -4.00 -16.00
C THR A 41 36.19 -2.68 -15.44
N THR A 42 35.88 -2.63 -14.14
CA THR A 42 35.29 -1.45 -13.49
C THR A 42 36.35 -0.41 -13.11
N THR A 43 36.26 0.78 -13.73
CA THR A 43 36.75 2.04 -13.18
C THR A 43 36.01 2.36 -11.87
N PRO A 44 36.66 2.85 -10.79
CA PRO A 44 35.96 3.15 -9.55
C PRO A 44 35.03 4.37 -9.74
N SER A 45 33.74 4.07 -9.93
CA SER A 45 32.64 5.01 -9.81
C SER A 45 32.52 5.44 -8.34
N PRO A 46 32.30 6.73 -8.03
CA PRO A 46 32.13 7.15 -6.64
C PRO A 46 30.99 6.35 -6.01
N GLU A 47 31.31 5.69 -4.90
CA GLU A 47 30.39 4.85 -4.14
C GLU A 47 29.10 5.63 -3.85
N PRO A 48 27.90 5.06 -4.06
CA PRO A 48 26.73 5.61 -3.42
C PRO A 48 27.00 5.57 -1.93
N PHE A 49 27.00 6.73 -1.29
CA PHE A 49 26.97 6.84 0.16
C PHE A 49 25.70 6.14 0.64
N PHE A 50 25.77 4.84 0.89
CA PHE A 50 24.89 4.16 1.81
C PHE A 50 25.27 4.69 3.18
N ALA A 51 24.72 5.86 3.50
CA ALA A 51 24.77 6.42 4.82
C ALA A 51 24.22 5.36 5.78
N SER A 52 25.14 4.84 6.58
CA SER A 52 25.00 4.19 7.88
C SER A 52 23.64 3.56 8.17
N SER A 53 23.66 2.23 8.34
CA SER A 53 22.62 1.49 9.06
C SER A 53 22.36 2.15 10.43
N THR A 54 21.43 3.09 10.47
CA THR A 54 20.72 3.41 11.69
C THR A 54 19.82 2.21 11.93
N LYS A 55 20.01 1.53 13.06
CA LYS A 55 19.00 0.62 13.60
C LYS A 55 17.64 1.28 13.44
N ALA A 56 16.71 0.62 12.74
CA ALA A 56 15.33 1.08 12.66
C ALA A 56 14.88 1.48 14.06
N VAL A 57 14.59 2.76 14.24
CA VAL A 57 14.08 3.27 15.51
C VAL A 57 12.63 2.80 15.55
N TRP A 58 12.41 1.66 16.20
CA TRP A 58 11.07 1.16 16.45
C TRP A 58 10.26 2.28 17.10
N ASN A 59 9.16 2.67 16.44
CA ASN A 59 8.25 3.73 16.86
C ASN A 59 8.80 5.17 16.80
N ALA A 60 9.62 5.50 15.79
CA ALA A 60 10.05 6.90 15.57
C ALA A 60 8.86 7.89 15.58
N TYR A 61 7.71 7.49 15.04
CA TYR A 61 6.45 8.26 15.10
C TYR A 61 5.94 8.64 16.51
N SER A 62 6.46 8.04 17.59
CA SER A 62 6.10 8.39 18.97
C SER A 62 6.95 9.54 19.53
N ASP A 63 8.05 9.88 18.87
CA ASP A 63 8.88 11.01 19.21
C ASP A 63 8.27 12.29 18.62
N PRO A 64 7.97 13.34 19.41
CA PRO A 64 7.54 14.61 18.87
C PRO A 64 8.52 15.21 17.84
N GLU A 65 9.83 14.99 18.01
CA GLU A 65 10.87 15.50 17.10
C GLU A 65 10.84 14.80 15.73
N PHE A 66 10.27 13.60 15.63
CA PHE A 66 10.10 12.90 14.36
C PHE A 66 9.33 13.76 13.35
N TYR A 67 8.24 14.40 13.80
CA TYR A 67 7.36 15.18 12.95
C TYR A 67 7.97 16.50 12.46
N GLU A 68 9.08 16.95 13.04
CA GLU A 68 9.78 18.15 12.57
C GLU A 68 10.41 17.95 11.17
N ASN A 69 10.69 16.69 10.81
CA ASN A 69 11.39 16.33 9.58
C ASN A 69 10.55 15.46 8.62
N VAL A 70 9.27 15.23 8.92
CA VAL A 70 8.37 14.50 8.01
C VAL A 70 8.02 15.38 6.81
N PHE A 71 8.20 14.83 5.61
CA PHE A 71 7.78 15.48 4.37
C PHE A 71 7.05 14.50 3.47
N VAL A 72 6.24 15.06 2.57
CA VAL A 72 5.61 14.33 1.47
C VAL A 72 5.71 15.21 0.24
N GLU A 73 6.41 14.75 -0.78
CA GLU A 73 6.44 15.40 -2.09
C GLU A 73 5.73 14.50 -3.11
N VAL A 74 4.75 15.05 -3.82
CA VAL A 74 3.99 14.34 -4.86
C VAL A 74 4.22 15.04 -6.20
N LYS A 75 4.71 14.30 -7.19
CA LYS A 75 4.98 14.82 -8.55
C LYS A 75 4.12 14.08 -9.58
N GLY A 76 3.68 14.83 -10.59
CA GLY A 76 2.87 14.30 -11.69
C GLY A 76 1.43 14.82 -11.70
N LEU A 77 0.62 14.29 -12.62
CA LEU A 77 -0.79 14.67 -12.74
C LEU A 77 -1.62 13.94 -11.68
N PRO A 78 -2.55 14.62 -10.99
CA PRO A 78 -3.45 13.95 -10.07
C PRO A 78 -4.31 12.92 -10.81
N LEU A 79 -4.56 11.78 -10.16
CA LEU A 79 -5.46 10.76 -10.71
C LEU A 79 -6.91 11.27 -10.68
N PRO A 80 -7.73 10.95 -11.69
CA PRO A 80 -9.14 11.33 -11.67
C PRO A 80 -9.87 10.63 -10.52
N TYR A 81 -10.83 11.32 -9.90
CA TYR A 81 -11.68 10.72 -8.87
C TYR A 81 -12.54 9.58 -9.41
N VAL A 82 -12.66 8.51 -8.63
CA VAL A 82 -13.64 7.44 -8.87
C VAL A 82 -15.03 7.99 -8.58
N ARG A 83 -15.92 8.04 -9.60
CA ARG A 83 -17.29 8.58 -9.47
C ARG A 83 -18.38 7.56 -9.77
N GLU A 84 -18.06 6.52 -10.53
CA GLU A 84 -19.03 5.55 -11.04
C GLU A 84 -18.53 4.11 -10.81
N LYS A 85 -19.14 3.13 -11.49
CA LYS A 85 -18.78 1.71 -11.39
C LYS A 85 -17.36 1.39 -11.88
N PHE A 86 -16.80 2.20 -12.78
CA PHE A 86 -15.47 2.00 -13.35
C PHE A 86 -14.51 3.08 -12.85
N ASP A 87 -13.26 2.68 -12.60
CA ASP A 87 -12.19 3.59 -12.21
C ASP A 87 -11.53 4.20 -13.46
N PRO A 88 -11.70 5.52 -13.72
CA PRO A 88 -11.09 6.20 -14.86
C PRO A 88 -9.56 6.32 -14.76
N ALA A 89 -8.95 6.04 -13.61
CA ALA A 89 -7.51 6.08 -13.42
C ALA A 89 -6.79 4.82 -13.97
N VAL A 90 -7.53 3.76 -14.30
CA VAL A 90 -6.94 2.50 -14.80
C VAL A 90 -6.18 2.76 -16.11
N GLY A 91 -4.90 2.36 -16.13
CA GLY A 91 -4.00 2.54 -17.26
C GLY A 91 -3.31 3.92 -17.32
N LEU A 92 -3.67 4.85 -16.43
CA LEU A 92 -2.95 6.12 -16.30
C LEU A 92 -1.67 5.94 -15.47
N LYS A 93 -0.68 6.80 -15.73
CA LYS A 93 0.56 6.82 -14.94
C LYS A 93 0.26 7.37 -13.54
N SER A 94 0.63 6.60 -12.51
CA SER A 94 0.56 7.05 -11.12
C SER A 94 1.47 8.28 -10.89
N PRO A 95 1.06 9.25 -10.06
CA PRO A 95 1.99 10.20 -9.45
C PRO A 95 3.14 9.47 -8.75
N THR A 96 4.29 10.13 -8.67
CA THR A 96 5.40 9.67 -7.83
C THR A 96 5.34 10.35 -6.47
N VAL A 97 5.76 9.63 -5.43
CA VAL A 97 5.77 10.13 -4.05
C VAL A 97 7.16 9.92 -3.45
N GLU A 98 7.72 10.98 -2.89
CA GLU A 98 8.93 10.97 -2.06
C GLU A 98 8.52 11.32 -0.62
N SER A 99 8.85 10.47 0.35
CA SER A 99 8.44 10.66 1.75
C SER A 99 9.32 9.88 2.73
N VAL A 100 8.90 9.80 4.00
CA VAL A 100 9.50 9.01 5.08
C VAL A 100 8.46 8.08 5.71
N LEU A 101 8.86 6.86 6.04
CA LEU A 101 8.07 5.88 6.78
C LEU A 101 8.00 6.23 8.27
N LEU A 102 7.10 5.57 9.01
CA LEU A 102 6.91 5.78 10.45
C LEU A 102 8.11 5.35 11.32
N ASP A 103 9.08 4.63 10.74
CA ASP A 103 10.36 4.29 11.36
C ASP A 103 11.49 5.27 10.96
N GLY A 104 11.17 6.30 10.18
CA GLY A 104 12.12 7.31 9.67
C GLY A 104 12.79 6.95 8.34
N THR A 105 12.53 5.77 7.78
CA THR A 105 13.17 5.34 6.54
C THR A 105 12.63 6.14 5.34
N PRO A 106 13.48 6.75 4.50
CA PRO A 106 13.02 7.43 3.28
C PRO A 106 12.41 6.42 2.31
N VAL A 107 11.36 6.84 1.59
CA VAL A 107 10.65 5.99 0.65
C VAL A 107 10.29 6.72 -0.64
N PHE A 108 10.38 5.97 -1.74
CA PHE A 108 9.94 6.37 -3.06
C PHE A 108 8.80 5.48 -3.54
N ILE A 109 7.76 6.05 -4.13
CA ILE A 109 6.60 5.37 -4.70
C ILE A 109 6.37 5.87 -6.12
N GLY A 110 6.00 4.97 -7.02
CA GLY A 110 5.97 5.24 -8.46
C GLY A 110 7.35 5.10 -9.09
N GLY A 111 7.43 5.17 -10.42
CA GLY A 111 8.67 4.96 -11.16
C GLY A 111 9.07 3.49 -11.33
N GLU A 112 10.36 3.22 -11.50
CA GLU A 112 10.91 1.88 -11.64
C GLU A 112 10.94 1.14 -10.30
N GLY A 113 10.58 -0.14 -10.30
CA GLY A 113 10.55 -0.95 -9.08
C GLY A 113 9.41 -1.97 -9.07
N PRO A 114 9.12 -2.57 -7.89
CA PRO A 114 8.03 -3.52 -7.75
C PRO A 114 6.67 -2.86 -7.95
N THR A 115 5.69 -3.64 -8.39
CA THR A 115 4.30 -3.22 -8.40
C THR A 115 3.89 -2.86 -6.97
N THR A 116 3.45 -1.62 -6.77
CA THR A 116 3.13 -1.10 -5.44
C THR A 116 1.61 -0.99 -5.30
N ILE A 117 1.04 -1.66 -4.30
CA ILE A 117 -0.31 -1.40 -3.83
C ILE A 117 -0.22 -0.37 -2.70
N LEU A 118 -0.76 0.81 -2.92
CA LEU A 118 -0.87 1.84 -1.91
C LEU A 118 -2.27 1.82 -1.30
N MET A 119 -2.37 1.39 -0.06
CA MET A 119 -3.63 1.28 0.68
C MET A 119 -3.84 2.49 1.59
N VAL A 120 -4.87 3.28 1.30
CA VAL A 120 -5.23 4.42 2.15
C VAL A 120 -6.18 3.95 3.25
N LEU A 121 -5.74 4.07 4.50
CA LEU A 121 -6.44 3.52 5.67
C LEU A 121 -6.69 4.59 6.71
N ALA A 122 -7.82 4.50 7.38
CA ALA A 122 -8.16 5.35 8.50
C ALA A 122 -8.48 4.49 9.73
N HIS A 123 -7.86 4.79 10.88
CA HIS A 123 -8.03 3.97 12.09
C HIS A 123 -9.46 4.04 12.67
N TRP A 124 -10.18 5.14 12.40
CA TRP A 124 -11.55 5.35 12.82
C TRP A 124 -12.57 4.67 11.89
N CYS A 125 -12.15 4.22 10.70
CA CYS A 125 -13.05 3.55 9.76
C CYS A 125 -13.16 2.05 10.09
N PRO A 126 -14.36 1.54 10.45
CA PRO A 126 -14.53 0.14 10.81
C PRO A 126 -14.24 -0.80 9.63
N HIS A 127 -14.50 -0.36 8.39
CA HIS A 127 -14.19 -1.13 7.19
C HIS A 127 -12.68 -1.24 6.96
N CYS A 128 -11.92 -0.14 7.08
CA CYS A 128 -10.46 -0.16 6.96
C CYS A 128 -9.82 -1.04 8.05
N ARG A 129 -10.32 -0.97 9.29
CA ARG A 129 -9.84 -1.86 10.36
C ARG A 129 -10.10 -3.34 10.05
N ASN A 130 -11.27 -3.66 9.50
CA ASN A 130 -11.58 -5.03 9.10
C ASN A 130 -10.70 -5.50 7.94
N GLU A 131 -10.45 -4.62 6.96
CA GLU A 131 -9.56 -4.87 5.83
C GLU A 131 -8.13 -5.21 6.28
N VAL A 132 -7.56 -4.42 7.20
CA VAL A 132 -6.24 -4.73 7.79
C VAL A 132 -6.24 -6.11 8.43
N ARG A 133 -7.27 -6.46 9.21
CA ARG A 133 -7.35 -7.76 9.89
C ARG A 133 -7.36 -8.93 8.91
N GLU A 134 -8.21 -8.85 7.89
CA GLU A 134 -8.36 -9.94 6.92
C GLU A 134 -7.15 -10.06 5.98
N LEU A 135 -6.62 -8.93 5.49
CA LEU A 135 -5.45 -8.95 4.61
C LEU A 135 -4.19 -9.40 5.35
N THR A 136 -3.98 -8.96 6.60
CA THR A 136 -2.85 -9.43 7.41
C THR A 136 -2.89 -10.94 7.59
N LYS A 137 -4.08 -11.49 7.87
CA LYS A 137 -4.25 -12.94 7.97
C LYS A 137 -3.88 -13.62 6.65
N HIS A 138 -4.42 -13.14 5.53
CA HIS A 138 -4.15 -13.69 4.21
C HIS A 138 -2.66 -13.66 3.86
N PHE A 139 -1.97 -12.54 4.10
CA PHE A 139 -0.53 -12.43 3.79
C PHE A 139 0.34 -13.30 4.70
N ASN A 140 -0.08 -13.56 5.94
CA ASN A 140 0.64 -14.50 6.80
C ASN A 140 0.47 -15.96 6.34
N ASP A 141 -0.68 -16.29 5.78
CA ASP A 141 -1.01 -17.64 5.31
C ASP A 141 -0.39 -17.94 3.92
N GLU A 142 -0.48 -16.98 2.99
CA GLU A 142 -0.14 -17.18 1.56
C GLU A 142 1.11 -16.39 1.10
N GLY A 143 1.56 -15.41 1.88
CA GLY A 143 2.62 -14.49 1.48
C GLY A 143 2.16 -13.42 0.49
N LEU A 144 3.13 -12.67 -0.04
CA LEU A 144 2.94 -11.74 -1.15
C LEU A 144 3.73 -12.23 -2.38
N PRO A 145 3.26 -11.98 -3.62
CA PRO A 145 4.05 -12.20 -4.81
C PRO A 145 5.38 -11.43 -4.73
N GLU A 146 6.48 -12.03 -5.20
CA GLU A 146 7.84 -11.44 -5.06
C GLU A 146 7.98 -10.04 -5.69
N THR A 147 7.18 -9.73 -6.72
CA THR A 147 7.22 -8.46 -7.45
C THR A 147 6.22 -7.43 -6.93
N VAL A 148 5.43 -7.77 -5.91
CA VAL A 148 4.41 -6.91 -5.34
C VAL A 148 4.82 -6.48 -3.94
N ARG A 149 4.78 -5.17 -3.70
CA ARG A 149 4.88 -4.60 -2.36
C ARG A 149 3.59 -3.91 -1.99
N ILE A 150 3.23 -3.97 -0.71
CA ILE A 150 2.07 -3.28 -0.15
C ILE A 150 2.56 -2.20 0.80
N MET A 151 2.00 -1.01 0.67
CA MET A 151 2.27 0.13 1.54
C MET A 151 0.96 0.70 2.06
N SER A 152 0.93 1.07 3.34
CA SER A 152 -0.24 1.69 3.96
C SER A 152 0.00 3.18 4.19
N LEU A 153 -0.97 4.00 3.76
CA LEU A 153 -1.04 5.43 4.06
C LEU A 153 -2.12 5.65 5.12
N ALA A 154 -1.71 6.00 6.33
CA ALA A 154 -2.64 6.29 7.42
C ALA A 154 -3.15 7.74 7.35
N THR A 155 -4.46 7.92 7.23
CA THR A 155 -5.11 9.25 7.23
C THR A 155 -5.65 9.55 8.63
N ALA A 156 -4.93 10.43 9.33
CA ALA A 156 -5.06 10.69 10.77
C ALA A 156 -4.63 9.49 11.64
N ILE A 157 -3.55 9.70 12.40
CA ILE A 157 -3.01 8.78 13.41
C ILE A 157 -3.20 9.38 14.80
#